data_AF-A0A6D2G0V7-F1
#
_entry.id   AF-A0A6D2G0V7-F1
#
_cell.length_a   1.000
_cell.length_b   1.000
_cell.length_c   1.000
_cell.angle_alpha   90.00
_cell.angle_beta   90.00
_cell.angle_gamma   90.00
#
_symmetry.space_group_name_H-M   'P 1'
#
loop_
_entity.id
_entity.type
_entity.pdbx_description
1 polymer ?
#
loop_
_entity_poly.entity_id
_entity_poly.type
_entity_poly.pdbx_seq_one_letter_code
_entity_poly.pdbx_strand_id
1 'polypeptide(L)'
;MSDIALTVSVLALVAVVGLWIGNIKVRGVGFGIGGVLFGGIIVGHFVDQAGMTLSGDMLHFIQEFGLILFVYTIGIQVGPGFFASLRVSGLRLNLFAVLIVIMGGLVTAILHKIFAIPLPVVLGIFSGAVTNTPALGAGQQNPARSGNANGSGGSDGDELCDGVSVWHLRYFAHHVADAADFSR
;
A
#
# COMPACT_ATOMS: atom_id res chain seq x y z
N MET A 1 -23.70 -6.22 -20.16
CA MET A 1 -22.30 -5.88 -20.50
C MET A 1 -21.42 -6.70 -19.57
N SER A 2 -20.26 -7.20 -19.99
CA SER A 2 -19.40 -7.94 -19.05
C SER A 2 -18.97 -7.00 -17.93
N ASP A 3 -19.14 -7.42 -16.67
CA ASP A 3 -18.74 -6.63 -15.49
C ASP A 3 -17.25 -6.22 -15.56
N ILE A 4 -16.46 -7.06 -16.22
CA ILE A 4 -15.06 -6.82 -16.58
C ILE A 4 -14.93 -5.57 -17.46
N ALA A 5 -15.64 -5.50 -18.59
CA ALA A 5 -15.54 -4.36 -19.51
C ALA A 5 -15.94 -3.05 -18.83
N LEU A 6 -17.02 -3.07 -18.03
CA LEU A 6 -17.46 -1.90 -17.26
C LEU A 6 -16.37 -1.45 -16.30
N THR A 7 -15.76 -2.38 -15.57
CA THR A 7 -14.71 -2.08 -14.60
C THR A 7 -13.47 -1.45 -15.27
N VAL A 8 -13.01 -1.98 -16.40
CA VAL A 8 -11.89 -1.38 -17.16
C VAL A 8 -12.25 0.02 -17.64
N SER A 9 -13.45 0.21 -18.19
CA SER A 9 -13.90 1.52 -18.67
C SER A 9 -13.98 2.55 -17.56
N VAL A 10 -14.45 2.17 -16.37
CA VAL A 10 -14.49 3.05 -15.20
C VAL A 10 -13.09 3.38 -14.71
N LEU A 11 -12.18 2.41 -14.63
CA LEU A 11 -10.79 2.66 -14.21
C LEU A 11 -10.04 3.55 -15.21
N ALA A 12 -10.29 3.39 -16.51
CA ALA A 12 -9.76 4.29 -17.52
C ALA A 12 -10.32 5.72 -17.36
N LEU A 13 -11.62 5.86 -17.08
CA LEU A 13 -12.24 7.15 -16.79
C LEU A 13 -11.62 7.80 -15.54
N VAL A 14 -11.42 7.03 -14.47
CA VAL A 14 -10.73 7.48 -13.25
C VAL A 14 -9.33 7.99 -13.58
N ALA A 15 -8.56 7.27 -14.37
CA ALA A 15 -7.21 7.68 -14.76
C ALA A 15 -7.23 9.00 -15.57
N VAL A 16 -8.13 9.12 -16.54
CA VAL A 16 -8.26 10.33 -17.37
C VAL A 16 -8.69 11.54 -16.53
N VAL A 17 -9.76 11.40 -15.76
CA VAL A 17 -10.29 12.47 -14.89
C VAL A 17 -9.28 12.84 -13.81
N GLY A 18 -8.66 11.84 -13.19
CA GLY A 18 -7.66 12.03 -12.14
C GLY A 18 -6.39 12.74 -12.62
N LEU A 19 -5.86 12.35 -13.78
CA LEU A 19 -4.72 13.03 -14.40
C LEU A 19 -5.08 14.43 -14.88
N TRP A 20 -6.30 14.61 -15.40
CA TRP A 20 -6.81 15.92 -15.79
C TRP A 20 -6.88 16.87 -14.60
N ILE A 21 -7.48 16.42 -13.47
CA ILE A 21 -7.51 17.16 -12.21
C ILE A 21 -6.09 17.42 -11.68
N GLY A 22 -5.20 16.44 -11.77
CA GLY A 22 -3.80 16.57 -11.33
C GLY A 22 -3.00 17.62 -12.10
N ASN A 23 -3.36 17.89 -13.35
CA ASN A 23 -2.73 18.93 -14.19
C ASN A 23 -3.31 20.34 -13.93
N ILE A 24 -4.47 20.47 -13.28
CA ILE A 24 -5.02 21.78 -12.92
C ILE A 24 -4.08 22.45 -11.91
N LYS A 25 -3.44 23.53 -12.34
CA LYS A 25 -2.55 24.35 -11.51
C LYS A 25 -3.37 25.47 -10.88
N VAL A 26 -3.47 25.48 -9.56
CA VAL A 26 -4.08 26.59 -8.82
C VAL A 26 -2.96 27.39 -8.17
N ARG A 27 -2.85 28.68 -8.51
CA ARG A 27 -1.86 29.62 -7.94
C ARG A 27 -0.39 29.13 -8.03
N GLY A 28 -0.05 28.43 -9.10
CA GLY A 28 1.32 27.96 -9.36
C GLY A 28 1.69 26.61 -8.72
N VAL A 29 0.80 26.01 -7.90
CA VAL A 29 0.99 24.66 -7.35
C VAL A 29 0.08 23.68 -8.10
N GLY A 30 0.67 22.66 -8.71
CA GLY A 30 -0.08 21.56 -9.34
C GLY A 30 -0.34 20.44 -8.34
N PHE A 31 -1.53 19.82 -8.40
CA PHE A 31 -1.87 18.65 -7.56
C PHE A 31 -1.04 17.40 -7.89
N GLY A 32 -0.46 17.34 -9.08
CA GLY A 32 0.42 16.25 -9.51
C GLY A 32 -0.30 14.90 -9.50
N ILE A 33 0.42 13.84 -9.12
CA ILE A 33 -0.14 12.48 -8.97
C ILE A 33 -1.25 12.43 -7.90
N GLY A 34 -1.25 13.36 -6.93
CA GLY A 34 -2.33 13.46 -5.95
C GLY A 34 -3.71 13.67 -6.58
N GLY A 35 -3.80 14.30 -7.76
CA GLY A 35 -5.05 14.46 -8.48
C GLY A 35 -5.72 13.13 -8.89
N VAL A 36 -4.92 12.07 -9.11
CA VAL A 36 -5.45 10.73 -9.41
C VAL A 36 -6.17 10.12 -8.22
N LEU A 37 -5.66 10.35 -6.99
CA LEU A 37 -6.31 9.90 -5.76
C LEU A 37 -7.67 10.59 -5.57
N PHE A 38 -7.71 11.92 -5.71
CA PHE A 38 -8.96 12.67 -5.60
C PHE A 38 -9.95 12.33 -6.72
N GLY A 39 -9.46 12.15 -7.96
CA GLY A 39 -10.26 11.68 -9.08
C GLY A 39 -10.88 10.32 -8.83
N GLY A 40 -10.13 9.38 -8.26
CA GLY A 40 -10.62 8.06 -7.86
C GLY A 40 -11.70 8.12 -6.78
N ILE A 41 -11.54 8.98 -5.76
CA ILE A 41 -12.54 9.18 -4.71
C ILE A 41 -13.84 9.75 -5.28
N ILE A 42 -13.74 10.79 -6.13
CA ILE A 42 -14.92 11.43 -6.74
C ILE A 42 -15.65 10.44 -7.64
N VAL A 43 -14.96 9.85 -8.61
CA VAL A 43 -15.57 8.91 -9.56
C VAL A 43 -16.08 7.66 -8.83
N GLY A 44 -15.34 7.14 -7.85
CA GLY A 44 -15.76 6.00 -7.03
C GLY A 44 -17.08 6.27 -6.28
N HIS A 45 -17.24 7.46 -5.70
CA HIS A 45 -18.49 7.86 -5.07
C HIS A 45 -19.66 7.94 -6.07
N PHE A 46 -19.44 8.47 -7.27
CA PHE A 46 -20.47 8.50 -8.32
C PHE A 46 -20.83 7.09 -8.85
N VAL A 47 -19.84 6.19 -8.93
CA VAL A 47 -20.03 4.80 -9.38
C VAL A 47 -20.86 4.01 -8.37
N ASP A 48 -20.59 4.19 -7.07
CA ASP A 48 -21.35 3.60 -5.97
C ASP A 48 -22.80 4.10 -5.95
N GLN A 49 -23.01 5.42 -6.10
CA GLN A 49 -24.35 6.01 -6.19
C GLN A 49 -25.14 5.57 -7.42
N ALA A 50 -24.45 5.27 -8.53
CA ALA A 50 -25.06 4.74 -9.75
C ALA A 50 -25.41 3.24 -9.66
N GLY A 51 -25.04 2.56 -8.57
CA GLY A 51 -25.33 1.13 -8.36
C GLY A 51 -24.62 0.20 -9.34
N MET A 52 -23.49 0.63 -9.91
CA MET A 52 -22.76 -0.18 -10.88
C MET A 52 -21.94 -1.27 -10.18
N THR A 53 -22.15 -2.53 -10.56
CA THR A 53 -21.40 -3.66 -10.02
C THR A 53 -20.02 -3.74 -10.68
N LEU A 54 -18.99 -3.45 -9.91
CA LEU A 54 -17.60 -3.64 -10.33
C LEU A 54 -17.13 -5.07 -10.00
N SER A 55 -16.31 -5.64 -10.87
CA SER A 55 -15.70 -6.95 -10.61
C SER A 55 -14.57 -6.81 -9.58
N GLY A 56 -14.77 -7.41 -8.39
CA GLY A 56 -13.79 -7.40 -7.32
C GLY A 56 -12.45 -8.03 -7.72
N ASP A 57 -12.48 -9.10 -8.52
CA ASP A 57 -11.28 -9.80 -9.01
C ASP A 57 -10.40 -8.87 -9.87
N MET A 58 -11.04 -8.04 -10.71
CA MET A 58 -10.30 -7.07 -11.51
C MET A 58 -9.71 -5.94 -10.67
N LEU A 59 -10.48 -5.40 -9.71
CA LEU A 59 -9.98 -4.37 -8.81
C LEU A 59 -8.75 -4.87 -8.05
N HIS A 60 -8.82 -6.09 -7.51
CA HIS A 60 -7.71 -6.72 -6.82
C HIS A 60 -6.50 -6.91 -7.76
N PHE A 61 -6.72 -7.47 -8.95
CA PHE A 61 -5.65 -7.66 -9.93
C PHE A 61 -4.95 -6.35 -10.31
N ILE A 62 -5.71 -5.30 -10.60
CA ILE A 62 -5.16 -3.99 -10.99
C ILE A 62 -4.45 -3.33 -9.81
N GLN A 63 -4.97 -3.49 -8.59
CA GLN A 63 -4.32 -2.99 -7.38
C GLN A 63 -2.96 -3.67 -7.16
N GLU A 64 -2.88 -4.99 -7.24
CA GLU A 64 -1.61 -5.73 -7.06
C GLU A 64 -0.62 -5.43 -8.19
N PHE A 65 -1.09 -5.47 -9.43
CA PHE A 65 -0.27 -5.18 -10.60
C PHE A 65 0.27 -3.74 -10.56
N GLY A 66 -0.60 -2.77 -10.25
CA GLY A 66 -0.23 -1.37 -10.10
C GLY A 66 0.76 -1.14 -8.96
N LEU A 67 0.57 -1.83 -7.83
CA LEU A 67 1.47 -1.78 -6.67
C LEU A 67 2.87 -2.31 -7.03
N ILE A 68 2.96 -3.45 -7.72
CA ILE A 68 4.22 -4.04 -8.17
C ILE A 68 4.95 -3.07 -9.11
N LEU A 69 4.25 -2.53 -10.12
CA LEU A 69 4.84 -1.56 -11.04
C LEU A 69 5.29 -0.29 -10.32
N PHE A 70 4.49 0.22 -9.38
CA PHE A 70 4.82 1.39 -8.58
C PHE A 70 6.08 1.17 -7.73
N VAL A 71 6.15 0.07 -6.96
CA VAL A 71 7.32 -0.25 -6.13
C VAL A 71 8.55 -0.52 -6.99
N TYR A 72 8.40 -1.20 -8.13
CA TYR A 72 9.48 -1.45 -9.07
C TYR A 72 10.08 -0.15 -9.63
N THR A 73 9.23 0.78 -10.08
CA THR A 73 9.69 2.07 -10.61
C THR A 73 10.39 2.92 -9.56
N ILE A 74 9.88 2.95 -8.32
CA ILE A 74 10.57 3.61 -7.20
C ILE A 74 11.91 2.93 -6.96
N GLY A 75 11.95 1.59 -6.89
CA GLY A 75 13.17 0.81 -6.63
C GLY A 75 14.30 1.10 -7.62
N ILE A 76 13.99 1.19 -8.92
CA ILE A 76 14.99 1.53 -9.95
C ILE A 76 15.48 2.97 -9.82
N GLN A 77 14.59 3.92 -9.51
CA GLN A 77 14.97 5.34 -9.38
C GLN A 77 15.79 5.62 -8.12
N VAL A 78 15.42 5.01 -7.00
CA VAL A 78 16.09 5.24 -5.70
C VAL A 78 17.30 4.32 -5.48
N GLY A 79 17.43 3.23 -6.25
CA GLY A 79 18.50 2.23 -6.16
C GLY A 79 19.92 2.82 -6.19
N PRO A 80 20.33 3.61 -7.21
CA PRO A 80 21.68 4.18 -7.25
C PRO A 80 21.93 5.21 -6.15
N GLY A 81 20.89 5.94 -5.72
CA GLY A 81 20.99 6.94 -4.64
C GLY A 81 21.11 6.32 -3.24
N PHE A 82 20.57 5.12 -3.04
CA PHE A 82 20.60 4.42 -1.76
C PHE A 82 22.03 4.09 -1.30
N PHE A 83 22.85 3.49 -2.17
CA PHE A 83 24.23 3.15 -1.83
C PHE A 83 25.10 4.39 -1.57
N ALA A 84 24.87 5.47 -2.33
CA ALA A 84 25.55 6.75 -2.10
C ALA A 84 25.18 7.34 -0.72
N SER A 85 23.90 7.27 -0.35
CA SER A 85 23.40 7.74 0.94
C SER A 85 23.95 6.94 2.12
N LEU A 86 24.07 5.61 1.97
CA LEU A 86 24.65 4.74 2.99
C LEU A 86 26.12 5.09 3.30
N ARG A 87 26.91 5.42 2.26
CA ARG A 87 28.36 5.65 2.38
C ARG A 87 28.71 6.97 3.08
N VAL A 88 27.86 8.00 2.98
CA VAL A 88 28.16 9.35 3.46
C VAL A 88 27.53 9.66 4.83
N SER A 89 26.32 9.16 5.11
CA SER A 89 25.63 9.40 6.39
C SER A 89 24.55 8.35 6.71
N GLY A 90 24.70 7.12 6.20
CA GLY A 90 23.69 6.06 6.27
C GLY A 90 23.14 5.80 7.67
N LEU A 91 24.00 5.79 8.70
CA LEU A 91 23.60 5.50 10.07
C LEU A 91 22.65 6.56 10.65
N ARG A 92 22.92 7.86 10.42
CA ARG A 92 22.06 8.94 10.93
C ARG A 92 20.72 8.97 10.20
N LEU A 93 20.72 8.82 8.88
CA LEU A 93 19.49 8.83 8.08
C LEU A 93 18.61 7.61 8.36
N ASN A 94 19.21 6.43 8.55
CA ASN A 94 18.48 5.22 8.93
C ASN A 94 17.85 5.35 10.33
N LEU A 95 18.57 5.94 11.30
CA LEU A 95 18.03 6.18 12.64
C LEU A 95 16.80 7.12 12.61
N PHE A 96 16.84 8.19 11.81
CA PHE A 96 15.67 9.05 11.62
C PHE A 96 14.51 8.32 10.94
N ALA A 97 14.79 7.48 9.93
CA ALA A 97 13.75 6.70 9.26
C ALA A 97 13.07 5.71 10.22
N VAL A 98 13.85 4.98 11.03
CA VAL A 98 13.32 4.07 12.05
C VAL A 98 12.50 4.84 13.10
N LEU A 99 12.98 6.01 13.54
CA LEU A 99 12.27 6.83 14.51
C LEU A 99 10.91 7.32 13.97
N ILE A 100 10.84 7.72 12.70
CA ILE A 100 9.58 8.11 12.04
C ILE A 100 8.61 6.93 11.96
N VAL A 101 9.09 5.73 11.63
CA VAL A 101 8.24 4.52 11.56
C VAL A 101 7.70 4.15 12.94
N ILE A 102 8.55 4.15 13.97
CA ILE A 102 8.13 3.84 15.34
C ILE A 102 7.13 4.89 15.85
N MET A 103 7.41 6.18 15.65
CA MET A 103 6.48 7.26 16.03
C MET A 103 5.15 7.16 15.27
N GLY A 104 5.18 6.95 13.94
CA GLY A 104 3.99 6.79 13.12
C GLY A 104 3.13 5.60 13.56
N GLY A 105 3.77 4.46 13.85
CA GLY A 105 3.10 3.27 14.38
C GLY A 105 2.50 3.50 15.76
N LEU A 106 3.24 4.14 16.67
CA LEU A 106 2.79 4.42 18.03
C LEU A 106 1.61 5.40 18.06
N VAL A 107 1.67 6.47 17.26
CA VAL A 107 0.56 7.43 17.10
C VAL A 107 -0.67 6.75 16.51
N THR A 108 -0.50 5.91 15.49
CA THR A 108 -1.62 5.18 14.87
C THR A 108 -2.24 4.16 15.83
N ALA A 109 -1.43 3.45 16.63
CA ALA A 109 -1.91 2.50 17.63
C ALA A 109 -2.70 3.18 18.77
N ILE A 110 -2.23 4.34 19.24
CA ILE A 110 -2.95 5.15 20.23
C ILE A 110 -4.30 5.62 19.64
N LEU A 111 -4.30 6.09 18.40
CA LEU A 111 -5.51 6.58 17.75
C LEU A 111 -6.55 5.46 17.55
N HIS A 112 -6.12 4.26 17.18
CA HIS A 112 -6.99 3.10 17.07
C HIS A 112 -7.65 2.75 18.42
N LYS A 113 -6.88 2.79 19.51
CA LYS A 113 -7.37 2.46 20.86
C LYS A 113 -8.40 3.48 21.38
N ILE A 114 -8.31 4.74 20.96
CA ILE A 114 -9.23 5.81 21.40
C ILE A 114 -10.51 5.82 20.57
N PHE A 115 -10.43 5.56 19.26
CA PHE A 115 -11.54 5.81 18.32
C PHE A 115 -12.21 4.54 17.74
N ALA A 116 -11.77 3.32 18.10
CA ALA A 116 -12.35 2.06 17.60
C ALA A 116 -12.57 2.04 16.07
N ILE A 117 -11.59 2.56 15.33
CA ILE A 117 -11.67 2.82 13.89
C ILE A 117 -11.55 1.49 13.11
N PRO A 118 -12.33 1.30 12.02
CA PRO A 118 -12.23 0.11 11.18
C PRO A 118 -10.82 -0.08 10.59
N LEU A 119 -10.38 -1.34 10.53
CA LEU A 119 -9.02 -1.73 10.15
C LEU A 119 -8.52 -1.11 8.83
N PRO A 120 -9.32 -0.99 7.75
CA PRO A 120 -8.87 -0.35 6.50
C PRO A 120 -8.51 1.14 6.67
N VAL A 121 -9.21 1.86 7.56
CA VAL A 121 -8.96 3.28 7.81
C VAL A 121 -7.70 3.46 8.67
N VAL A 122 -7.47 2.56 9.63
CA VAL A 122 -6.23 2.54 10.44
C VAL A 122 -5.00 2.28 9.57
N LEU A 123 -5.09 1.32 8.64
CA LEU A 123 -4.03 1.03 7.68
C LEU A 123 -3.75 2.23 6.76
N GLY A 124 -4.81 2.94 6.33
CA GLY A 124 -4.69 4.19 5.58
C GLY A 124 -3.94 5.26 6.35
N ILE A 125 -4.34 5.53 7.60
CA ILE A 125 -3.70 6.51 8.48
C ILE A 125 -2.23 6.13 8.72
N PHE A 126 -1.94 4.86 9.00
CA PHE A 126 -0.58 4.38 9.21
C PHE A 126 0.28 4.58 7.97
N SER A 127 -0.18 4.11 6.80
CA SER A 127 0.53 4.24 5.53
C SER A 127 0.80 5.71 5.17
N GLY A 128 -0.14 6.62 5.44
CA GLY A 128 0.02 8.05 5.26
C GLY A 128 1.03 8.66 6.24
N ALA A 129 0.95 8.31 7.53
CA ALA A 129 1.85 8.79 8.58
C ALA A 129 3.31 8.38 8.31
N VAL A 130 3.54 7.18 7.79
CA VAL A 130 4.88 6.71 7.39
C VAL A 130 5.25 7.06 5.94
N THR A 131 4.39 7.80 5.22
CA THR A 131 4.58 8.16 3.80
C THR A 131 4.89 6.94 2.91
N ASN A 132 4.25 5.81 3.23
CA ASN A 132 4.46 4.51 2.59
C ASN A 132 3.14 3.99 2.02
N THR A 133 2.64 4.61 0.96
CA THR A 133 1.45 4.18 0.21
C THR A 133 1.42 2.68 -0.14
N PRO A 134 2.55 2.01 -0.50
CA PRO A 134 2.50 0.58 -0.80
C PRO A 134 2.22 -0.31 0.43
N ALA A 135 2.47 0.18 1.64
CA ALA A 135 2.07 -0.53 2.87
C ALA A 135 0.55 -0.67 3.01
N LEU A 136 -0.23 0.23 2.40
CA LEU A 136 -1.70 0.11 2.39
C LEU A 136 -2.14 -1.10 1.58
N GLY A 137 -1.56 -1.31 0.39
CA GLY A 137 -1.87 -2.46 -0.46
C GLY A 137 -1.51 -3.78 0.22
N ALA A 138 -0.31 -3.86 0.80
CA ALA A 138 0.13 -5.02 1.59
C ALA A 138 -0.78 -5.27 2.81
N GLY A 139 -1.22 -4.19 3.47
CA GLY A 139 -2.12 -4.25 4.62
C GLY A 139 -3.53 -4.70 4.28
N GLN A 140 -4.02 -4.47 3.05
CA GLN A 140 -5.34 -4.89 2.58
C GLN A 140 -5.41 -6.34 2.08
N GLN A 141 -4.27 -6.94 1.74
CA GLN A 141 -4.17 -8.35 1.34
C GLN A 141 -4.23 -9.31 2.55
N ASN A 142 -3.78 -8.84 3.73
CA ASN A 142 -3.67 -9.64 4.95
C ASN A 142 -4.92 -9.71 5.90
N PRO A 143 -5.95 -8.83 5.85
CA PRO A 143 -7.11 -8.89 6.75
C PRO A 143 -8.03 -10.09 6.47
N ALA A 144 -8.00 -10.63 5.25
CA ALA A 144 -8.84 -11.75 4.83
C ALA A 144 -8.57 -13.04 5.63
N ARG A 145 -7.41 -13.16 6.30
CA ARG A 145 -7.10 -14.28 7.21
C ARG A 145 -7.61 -14.09 8.65
N SER A 146 -7.93 -12.86 9.08
CA SER A 146 -8.34 -12.58 10.47
C SER A 146 -9.85 -12.49 10.66
N GLY A 147 -10.65 -12.54 9.59
CA GLY A 147 -12.11 -12.39 9.63
C GLY A 147 -12.92 -13.68 9.79
N ASN A 148 -12.29 -14.85 9.88
CA ASN A 148 -12.99 -16.12 10.07
C ASN A 148 -12.34 -16.99 11.17
N ALA A 149 -12.30 -16.47 12.40
CA ALA A 149 -11.92 -17.23 13.59
C ALA A 149 -13.15 -17.62 14.44
N ASN A 150 -14.32 -17.79 13.82
CA ASN A 150 -15.51 -18.34 14.48
C ASN A 150 -16.07 -19.51 13.67
N GLY A 151 -15.30 -20.60 13.68
CA GLY A 151 -15.59 -21.86 12.99
C GLY A 151 -14.79 -22.98 13.64
N SER A 152 -15.25 -23.37 14.83
CA SER A 152 -15.02 -24.63 15.53
C SER A 152 -14.11 -25.69 14.88
N GLY A 153 -13.03 -26.03 15.59
CA GLY A 153 -12.50 -27.40 15.72
C GLY A 153 -11.17 -27.68 15.02
N GLY A 154 -10.11 -27.88 15.79
CA GLY A 154 -8.88 -28.52 15.34
C GLY A 154 -7.63 -27.97 16.00
N SER A 155 -7.06 -28.74 16.92
CA SER A 155 -5.86 -28.45 17.71
C SER A 155 -4.57 -28.47 16.85
N ASP A 156 -4.42 -27.52 15.92
CA ASP A 156 -3.22 -27.31 15.09
C ASP A 156 -2.85 -25.80 15.02
N GLY A 157 -3.09 -25.05 16.10
CA GLY A 157 -3.04 -23.58 16.12
C GLY A 157 -1.71 -22.95 16.56
N ASP A 158 -0.82 -23.70 17.21
CA ASP A 158 0.35 -23.12 17.90
C ASP A 158 1.64 -23.15 17.06
N GLU A 159 1.71 -23.90 15.96
CA GLU A 159 2.91 -23.97 15.10
C GLU A 159 2.84 -23.09 13.84
N LEU A 160 1.64 -22.65 13.44
CA LEU A 160 1.42 -21.83 12.24
C LEU A 160 1.58 -20.31 12.48
N CYS A 161 1.37 -19.84 13.72
CA CYS A 161 1.50 -18.41 14.05
C CYS A 161 2.95 -17.95 14.23
N ASP A 162 3.83 -18.81 14.76
CA ASP A 162 5.28 -18.54 14.83
C ASP A 162 5.97 -18.79 13.47
N GLY A 163 5.38 -19.63 12.61
CA GLY A 163 5.88 -19.90 11.27
C GLY A 163 5.72 -18.72 10.30
N VAL A 164 4.52 -18.18 10.15
CA VAL A 164 4.22 -17.25 9.04
C VAL A 164 4.83 -15.86 9.24
N SER A 165 4.98 -15.40 10.48
CA SER A 165 5.52 -14.07 10.79
C SER A 165 7.05 -14.02 10.73
N VAL A 166 7.74 -15.08 11.18
CA VAL A 166 9.21 -15.16 11.18
C VAL A 166 9.76 -15.67 9.85
N TRP A 167 9.08 -16.60 9.16
CA TRP A 167 9.55 -17.07 7.85
C TRP A 167 9.38 -16.01 6.77
N HIS A 168 8.34 -15.18 6.75
CA HIS A 168 8.21 -14.13 5.73
C HIS A 168 9.21 -12.97 5.94
N LEU A 169 9.50 -12.60 7.19
CA LEU A 169 10.58 -11.65 7.48
C LEU A 169 11.96 -12.22 7.13
N ARG A 170 12.17 -13.53 7.35
CA ARG A 170 13.42 -14.21 6.99
C ARG A 170 13.55 -14.43 5.48
N TYR A 171 12.45 -14.69 4.76
CA TYR A 171 12.43 -14.89 3.30
C TYR A 171 12.70 -13.57 2.56
N PHE A 172 12.14 -12.47 3.06
CA PHE A 172 12.42 -11.12 2.55
C PHE A 172 13.86 -10.68 2.87
N ALA A 173 14.36 -10.97 4.08
CA ALA A 173 15.76 -10.69 4.45
C ALA A 173 16.77 -11.52 3.64
N HIS A 174 16.47 -12.79 3.36
CA HIS A 174 17.34 -13.65 2.54
C HIS A 174 17.39 -13.21 1.07
N HIS A 175 16.26 -12.83 0.47
CA HIS A 175 16.25 -12.39 -0.95
C HIS A 175 16.93 -11.03 -1.15
N VAL A 176 16.89 -10.16 -0.15
CA VAL A 176 17.62 -8.87 -0.18
C VAL A 176 19.13 -9.08 0.03
N ALA A 177 19.54 -10.11 0.78
CA ALA A 177 20.94 -10.49 0.93
C ALA A 177 21.51 -11.17 -0.32
N ASP A 178 20.73 -12.01 -1.01
CA ASP A 178 21.15 -12.73 -2.22
C ASP A 178 21.29 -11.79 -3.43
N ALA A 179 20.44 -10.76 -3.51
CA ALA A 179 20.55 -9.71 -4.54
C ALA A 179 21.77 -8.78 -4.35
N ALA A 180 22.40 -8.79 -3.17
CA ALA A 180 23.60 -8.00 -2.89
C ALA A 180 24.91 -8.75 -3.23
N ASP A 181 24.87 -10.07 -3.42
CA ASP A 181 26.06 -10.90 -3.71
C ASP A 181 26.33 -11.08 -5.22
N PHE A 182 25.39 -10.68 -6.10
CA PHE A 182 25.56 -10.71 -7.56
C PHE A 182 26.37 -9.52 -8.14
N SER A 183 26.96 -8.68 -7.28
CA SER A 183 27.82 -7.56 -7.69
C SER A 183 29.31 -7.80 -7.39
N ARG A 184 29.77 -9.06 -7.46
CA ARG A 184 31.19 -9.42 -7.60
C ARG A 184 31.44 -10.15 -8.91
#